data_AF-S9Q5X0-F1
#
_entry.id   AF-S9Q5X0-F1
#
_cell.length_a   1.000
_cell.length_b   1.000
_cell.length_c   1.000
_cell.angle_alpha   90.00
_cell.angle_beta   90.00
_cell.angle_gamma   90.00
#
_symmetry.space_group_name_H-M   'P 1'
#
loop_
_entity.id
_entity.type
_entity.pdbx_description
1 polymer ?
#
loop_
_entity_poly.entity_id
_entity_poly.type
_entity_poly.pdbx_seq_one_letter_code
_entity_poly.pdbx_strand_id
1 'polypeptide(L)'
;MSGMKVNRPNVSTPPSPTASTARSAPTSPTAPTSPSAPTQRTQATGPTAPPPVTDSLSTTMRPSAGAGGVNLAGTTAPPPAPPPPPRSATTAAPGQPPRNVNASLEDELKRGRESLKKTDHGVVHPDLPGIRTRRDNLPAHEFADHTRDSRASIHTLMANNPNGTQSVGNKMLTDINGSTAKLNNGSLGTAQNPATAVDIHAGNKMTHAPRLEFDTVALGNDLGALRPNDKAGQAQVIEKHQQMAFMKQGQAYRAGGQPGPGQASTVTYNANQASSPQNRAKDMGHEMVHAHRASNGMQVGSVEHGNLKHHPAFQDAEAAKPGGAAQLKADVNFHAQLKEEFETVGMQPTPGRPNAPTENKIRQQLGMQQRTDYSGHTPATSAYDLKEMKQPPDTRTAWQKVSGKPIPGADQRAQDVQQIVNHLEK
;
A
#
# COMPACT_ATOMS: atom_id res chain seq x y z
N MET A 1 -32.38 62.42 18.10
CA MET A 1 -32.91 61.13 17.63
C MET A 1 -31.73 60.31 17.13
N SER A 2 -31.36 59.28 17.89
CA SER A 2 -30.36 58.26 17.55
C SER A 2 -30.86 57.39 16.40
N GLY A 3 -29.95 56.94 15.52
CA GLY A 3 -30.26 56.02 14.43
C GLY A 3 -29.01 55.37 13.83
N MET A 4 -28.43 54.45 14.60
CA MET A 4 -27.73 53.20 14.22
C MET A 4 -26.88 53.12 12.93
N LYS A 5 -25.55 53.04 13.13
CA LYS A 5 -24.61 52.34 12.22
C LYS A 5 -24.78 50.82 12.37
N VAL A 6 -25.04 50.11 11.28
CA VAL A 6 -25.05 48.64 11.24
C VAL A 6 -23.66 48.13 10.84
N ASN A 7 -23.00 47.45 11.78
CA ASN A 7 -21.76 46.71 11.58
C ASN A 7 -22.06 45.41 10.82
N ARG A 8 -21.39 45.15 9.70
CA ARG A 8 -21.39 43.83 9.05
C ARG A 8 -20.29 42.96 9.67
N PRO A 9 -20.58 41.72 10.11
CA PRO A 9 -19.57 40.80 10.58
C PRO A 9 -18.76 40.23 9.40
N ASN A 10 -17.44 40.21 9.61
CA ASN A 10 -16.44 39.59 8.75
C ASN A 10 -16.61 38.06 8.82
N VAL A 11 -16.91 37.42 7.69
CA VAL A 11 -17.08 35.95 7.61
C VAL A 11 -15.72 35.35 7.28
N SER A 12 -15.07 34.77 8.29
CA SER A 12 -13.89 33.94 8.13
C SER A 12 -14.25 32.62 7.44
N THR A 13 -13.47 32.26 6.42
CA THR A 13 -13.51 30.97 5.73
C THR A 13 -13.12 29.81 6.68
N PRO A 14 -13.76 28.64 6.59
CA PRO A 14 -13.41 27.48 7.41
C PRO A 14 -12.09 26.83 6.95
N PRO A 15 -11.26 26.30 7.87
CA PRO A 15 -10.05 25.56 7.51
C PRO A 15 -10.37 24.15 6.98
N SER A 16 -9.61 23.74 5.97
CA SER A 16 -9.59 22.38 5.40
C SER A 16 -9.23 21.32 6.44
N PRO A 17 -9.74 20.07 6.31
CA PRO A 17 -9.47 19.00 7.28
C PRO A 17 -7.99 18.57 7.21
N THR A 18 -7.31 18.72 8.34
CA THR A 18 -5.95 18.26 8.59
C THR A 18 -5.90 16.72 8.58
N ALA A 19 -5.05 16.17 7.72
CA ALA A 19 -4.61 14.78 7.78
C ALA A 19 -3.99 14.50 9.16
N SER A 20 -4.55 13.52 9.85
CA SER A 20 -4.12 13.07 11.17
C SER A 20 -2.65 12.65 11.13
N THR A 21 -1.82 13.34 11.91
CA THR A 21 -0.39 13.08 12.01
C THR A 21 -0.14 12.21 13.23
N ALA A 22 -0.03 10.89 13.04
CA ALA A 22 0.53 10.02 14.06
C ALA A 22 2.03 10.38 14.22
N ARG A 23 2.36 11.10 15.29
CA ARG A 23 3.74 11.38 15.70
C ARG A 23 4.24 10.22 16.55
N SER A 24 5.26 9.52 16.05
CA SER A 24 6.10 8.64 16.87
C SER A 24 7.36 9.40 17.28
N ALA A 25 7.57 9.58 18.59
CA ALA A 25 8.89 9.81 19.16
C ALA A 25 8.92 9.28 20.61
N PRO A 26 10.05 8.69 21.07
CA PRO A 26 10.13 7.92 22.30
C PRO A 26 10.61 8.79 23.47
N THR A 27 10.04 8.58 24.65
CA THR A 27 10.69 8.95 25.91
C THR A 27 10.47 7.84 26.93
N SER A 28 11.54 7.12 27.26
CA SER A 28 11.63 6.25 28.43
C SER A 28 11.37 7.05 29.70
N PRO A 29 10.73 6.44 30.71
CA PRO A 29 11.00 6.81 32.09
C PRO A 29 11.60 5.63 32.87
N THR A 30 12.65 6.00 33.59
CA THR A 30 13.33 5.30 34.67
C THR A 30 12.35 4.70 35.68
N ALA A 31 12.53 3.41 36.02
CA ALA A 31 11.86 2.77 37.15
C ALA A 31 12.82 2.62 38.34
N PRO A 32 12.37 2.80 39.59
CA PRO A 32 13.09 2.31 40.75
C PRO A 32 12.42 1.06 41.38
N THR A 33 13.30 0.17 41.84
CA THR A 33 13.24 -0.74 43.00
C THR A 33 12.36 -2.00 43.03
N SER A 34 13.07 -3.09 43.33
CA SER A 34 12.78 -4.53 43.54
C SER A 34 11.85 -4.89 44.72
N PRO A 35 11.76 -6.17 45.17
CA PRO A 35 11.21 -7.37 44.54
C PRO A 35 10.10 -8.02 45.41
N SER A 36 9.29 -8.92 44.85
CA SER A 36 8.54 -9.92 45.64
C SER A 36 8.30 -11.18 44.80
N ALA A 37 8.70 -12.33 45.35
CA ALA A 37 8.45 -13.69 44.85
C ALA A 37 7.40 -14.36 45.78
N PRO A 38 7.06 -15.66 45.58
CA PRO A 38 6.28 -16.21 44.48
C PRO A 38 5.00 -16.90 45.01
N THR A 39 3.97 -17.09 44.19
CA THR A 39 2.89 -18.05 44.54
C THR A 39 2.31 -18.78 43.33
N GLN A 40 2.57 -20.08 43.34
CA GLN A 40 1.78 -21.24 42.90
C GLN A 40 1.14 -21.31 41.50
N ARG A 41 1.70 -22.26 40.74
CA ARG A 41 1.06 -23.23 39.84
C ARG A 41 -0.46 -23.39 40.01
N THR A 42 -1.15 -23.31 38.89
CA THR A 42 -2.20 -24.29 38.54
C THR A 42 -2.13 -24.58 37.04
N GLN A 43 -2.18 -25.88 36.73
CA GLN A 43 -2.17 -26.45 35.39
C GLN A 43 -3.53 -26.22 34.73
N ALA A 44 -3.55 -25.88 33.44
CA ALA A 44 -4.70 -26.13 32.58
C ALA A 44 -4.23 -26.40 31.14
N THR A 45 -4.67 -27.56 30.67
CA THR A 45 -4.52 -28.25 29.40
C THR A 45 -4.64 -27.37 28.14
N GLY A 46 -3.69 -27.53 27.21
CA GLY A 46 -3.77 -27.00 25.86
C GLY A 46 -4.67 -27.85 24.94
N PRO A 47 -5.21 -27.27 23.86
CA PRO A 47 -5.88 -28.05 22.82
C PRO A 47 -4.90 -28.54 21.74
N THR A 48 -5.09 -29.81 21.44
CA THR A 48 -4.44 -30.74 20.54
C THR A 48 -4.43 -30.29 19.07
N ALA A 49 -3.31 -30.54 18.39
CA ALA A 49 -3.17 -30.40 16.94
C ALA A 49 -4.03 -31.45 16.18
N PRO A 50 -4.64 -31.10 15.03
CA PRO A 50 -5.21 -32.10 14.13
C PRO A 50 -4.11 -32.83 13.31
N PRO A 51 -4.32 -34.11 12.96
CA PRO A 51 -3.30 -34.98 12.37
C PRO A 51 -3.02 -34.70 10.88
N PRO A 52 -1.88 -35.20 10.35
CA PRO A 52 -1.50 -35.03 8.95
C PRO A 52 -2.35 -35.92 8.03
N VAL A 53 -2.83 -35.36 6.93
CA VAL A 53 -3.46 -36.14 5.84
C VAL A 53 -2.36 -36.52 4.85
N THR A 54 -2.16 -37.81 4.69
CA THR A 54 -1.24 -38.43 3.73
C THR A 54 -1.82 -38.50 2.33
N ASP A 55 -0.94 -38.34 1.34
CA ASP A 55 -1.15 -38.62 -0.07
C ASP A 55 -1.57 -40.07 -0.32
N SER A 56 -2.50 -40.25 -1.27
CA SER A 56 -2.45 -41.29 -2.32
C SER A 56 -3.69 -41.17 -3.20
N LEU A 57 -3.50 -40.97 -4.52
CA LEU A 57 -3.96 -41.88 -5.58
C LEU A 57 -3.70 -41.28 -6.97
N SER A 58 -2.73 -41.87 -7.64
CA SER A 58 -2.61 -41.93 -9.10
C SER A 58 -3.84 -42.61 -9.70
N THR A 59 -4.41 -42.07 -10.78
CA THR A 59 -4.99 -42.86 -11.88
C THR A 59 -5.02 -42.03 -13.17
N THR A 60 -4.16 -42.46 -14.09
CA THR A 60 -4.24 -42.44 -15.55
C THR A 60 -5.57 -42.02 -16.16
N MET A 61 -5.54 -41.09 -17.14
CA MET A 61 -6.29 -41.21 -18.41
C MET A 61 -5.67 -40.26 -19.46
N ARG A 62 -5.08 -40.89 -20.47
CA ARG A 62 -4.71 -40.34 -21.78
C ARG A 62 -5.98 -40.29 -22.64
N PRO A 63 -6.09 -39.39 -23.62
CA PRO A 63 -6.19 -39.92 -24.98
C PRO A 63 -5.34 -39.16 -26.00
N SER A 64 -5.03 -39.91 -27.06
CA SER A 64 -4.19 -39.58 -28.20
C SER A 64 -5.05 -39.02 -29.34
N ALA A 65 -4.44 -38.07 -30.07
CA ALA A 65 -4.42 -37.88 -31.53
C ALA A 65 -5.73 -37.72 -32.36
N GLY A 66 -5.74 -36.60 -33.10
CA GLY A 66 -6.29 -36.45 -34.46
C GLY A 66 -5.71 -35.15 -35.05
N ALA A 67 -4.61 -35.19 -35.81
CA ALA A 67 -4.54 -35.43 -37.24
C ALA A 67 -5.42 -34.45 -38.06
N GLY A 68 -4.80 -33.37 -38.54
CA GLY A 68 -5.36 -32.43 -39.49
C GLY A 68 -4.21 -31.66 -40.14
N GLY A 69 -3.63 -32.23 -41.19
CA GLY A 69 -2.55 -31.62 -41.94
C GLY A 69 -3.04 -30.53 -42.89
N VAL A 70 -2.24 -29.48 -43.03
CA VAL A 70 -2.24 -28.63 -44.22
C VAL A 70 -0.78 -28.27 -44.53
N ASN A 71 -0.29 -28.83 -45.63
CA ASN A 71 0.97 -28.44 -46.27
C ASN A 71 0.79 -27.07 -46.93
N LEU A 72 1.63 -26.10 -46.58
CA LEU A 72 2.03 -25.04 -47.51
C LEU A 72 3.54 -24.98 -47.55
N ALA A 73 4.07 -25.31 -48.72
CA ALA A 73 5.46 -25.22 -49.07
C ALA A 73 5.88 -23.77 -49.35
N GLY A 74 7.14 -23.47 -49.01
CA GLY A 74 8.00 -22.62 -49.84
C GLY A 74 8.06 -21.12 -49.52
N THR A 75 8.94 -20.74 -48.58
CA THR A 75 10.00 -19.74 -48.80
C THR A 75 10.98 -19.83 -47.63
N THR A 76 12.20 -20.31 -47.89
CA THR A 76 13.28 -20.42 -46.90
C THR A 76 13.81 -19.03 -46.55
N ALA A 77 13.60 -18.59 -45.31
CA ALA A 77 14.30 -17.45 -44.73
C ALA A 77 15.79 -17.79 -44.54
N PRO A 78 16.72 -16.82 -44.74
CA PRO A 78 18.14 -17.04 -44.48
C PRO A 78 18.39 -17.34 -43.00
N PRO A 79 19.42 -18.15 -42.67
CA PRO A 79 19.70 -18.54 -41.30
C PRO A 79 20.01 -17.30 -40.43
N PRO A 80 19.55 -17.27 -39.17
CA PRO A 80 19.89 -16.20 -38.25
C PRO A 80 21.40 -16.17 -38.02
N ALA A 81 21.98 -14.97 -38.02
CA ALA A 81 23.39 -14.76 -37.72
C ALA A 81 23.77 -15.40 -36.37
N PRO A 82 24.96 -16.00 -36.25
CA PRO A 82 25.39 -16.60 -35.00
C PRO A 82 25.38 -15.56 -33.87
N PRO A 83 24.98 -15.94 -32.65
CA PRO A 83 25.01 -15.04 -31.51
C PRO A 83 26.44 -14.53 -31.30
N PRO A 84 26.62 -13.25 -30.92
CA PRO A 84 27.94 -12.76 -30.54
C PRO A 84 28.47 -13.63 -29.39
N PRO A 85 29.79 -13.91 -29.36
CA PRO A 85 30.37 -14.75 -28.32
C PRO A 85 30.01 -14.21 -26.94
N PRO A 86 29.74 -15.10 -25.96
CA PRO A 86 29.40 -14.67 -24.62
C PRO A 86 30.51 -13.75 -24.10
N ARG A 87 30.14 -12.53 -23.69
CA ARG A 87 31.05 -11.70 -22.91
C ARG A 87 31.34 -12.47 -21.64
N SER A 88 32.55 -13.01 -21.54
CA SER A 88 33.05 -13.63 -20.33
C SER A 88 32.78 -12.71 -19.16
N ALA A 89 31.96 -13.17 -18.22
CA ALA A 89 31.89 -12.58 -16.90
C ALA A 89 33.34 -12.55 -16.39
N THR A 90 33.90 -11.35 -16.25
CA THR A 90 35.20 -11.18 -15.63
C THR A 90 35.03 -11.45 -14.13
N THR A 91 35.05 -12.71 -13.75
CA THR A 91 35.31 -13.13 -12.38
C THR A 91 36.68 -12.56 -12.04
N ALA A 92 36.74 -11.63 -11.08
CA ALA A 92 37.99 -11.15 -10.54
C ALA A 92 38.76 -12.36 -9.99
N ALA A 93 39.99 -12.53 -10.46
CA ALA A 93 40.89 -13.55 -9.93
C ALA A 93 41.20 -13.25 -8.45
N PRO A 94 41.32 -14.26 -7.57
CA PRO A 94 41.68 -14.06 -6.17
C PRO A 94 43.07 -13.40 -6.09
N GLY A 95 43.14 -12.19 -5.50
CA GLY A 95 44.39 -11.45 -5.31
C GLY A 95 44.47 -10.09 -6.02
N GLN A 96 43.45 -9.65 -6.76
CA GLN A 96 43.41 -8.26 -7.20
C GLN A 96 43.03 -7.33 -6.02
N PRO A 97 43.80 -6.24 -5.77
CA PRO A 97 43.40 -5.24 -4.80
C PRO A 97 42.05 -4.63 -5.21
N PRO A 98 41.22 -4.18 -4.25
CA PRO A 98 39.96 -3.51 -4.57
C PRO A 98 40.23 -2.39 -5.58
N ARG A 99 39.42 -2.31 -6.65
CA ARG A 99 39.50 -1.23 -7.64
C ARG A 99 39.50 0.09 -6.87
N ASN A 100 40.66 0.74 -6.84
CA ASN A 100 40.81 2.04 -6.23
C ASN A 100 39.90 3.00 -7.01
N VAL A 101 39.04 3.72 -6.29
CA VAL A 101 38.15 4.72 -6.88
C VAL A 101 39.06 5.85 -7.36
N ASN A 102 39.52 5.81 -8.61
CA ASN A 102 40.37 6.88 -9.13
C ASN A 102 39.55 8.18 -9.14
N ALA A 103 40.17 9.32 -8.82
CA ALA A 103 39.53 10.64 -8.79
C ALA A 103 38.68 10.96 -10.04
N SER A 104 39.06 10.39 -11.20
CA SER A 104 38.28 10.44 -12.45
C SER A 104 36.86 9.85 -12.34
N LEU A 105 36.66 8.79 -11.56
CA LEU A 105 35.35 8.17 -11.32
C LEU A 105 34.52 8.99 -10.33
N GLU A 106 35.16 9.65 -9.35
CA GLU A 106 34.46 10.58 -8.46
C GLU A 106 33.99 11.82 -9.21
N ASP A 107 34.82 12.37 -10.11
CA ASP A 107 34.45 13.49 -10.99
C ASP A 107 33.40 13.10 -12.03
N GLU A 108 33.41 11.85 -12.51
CA GLU A 108 32.37 11.31 -13.38
C GLU A 108 31.05 11.11 -12.62
N LEU A 109 31.09 10.60 -11.38
CA LEU A 109 29.91 10.49 -10.52
C LEU A 109 29.36 11.86 -10.14
N LYS A 110 30.24 12.86 -9.92
CA LYS A 110 29.85 14.25 -9.62
C LYS A 110 29.17 14.91 -10.83
N ARG A 111 29.77 14.83 -12.02
CA ARG A 111 29.17 15.31 -13.27
C ARG A 111 27.88 14.55 -13.63
N GLY A 112 27.87 13.25 -13.36
CA GLY A 112 26.69 12.38 -13.50
C GLY A 112 25.55 12.85 -12.59
N ARG A 113 25.84 13.23 -11.34
CA ARG A 113 24.85 13.87 -10.45
C ARG A 113 24.38 15.18 -11.07
N GLU A 114 25.27 16.11 -11.36
CA GLU A 114 24.95 17.47 -11.83
C GLU A 114 24.15 17.51 -13.15
N SER A 115 24.27 16.47 -14.00
CA SER A 115 23.58 16.37 -15.29
C SER A 115 22.17 15.75 -15.23
N LEU A 116 21.71 15.32 -14.06
CA LEU A 116 20.38 14.70 -13.95
C LEU A 116 19.28 15.71 -14.31
N LYS A 117 18.20 15.25 -14.95
CA LYS A 117 16.96 15.98 -15.24
C LYS A 117 15.84 15.62 -14.27
N LYS A 118 14.78 16.43 -14.25
CA LYS A 118 13.60 16.23 -13.40
C LYS A 118 12.84 14.93 -13.71
N THR A 119 12.90 14.48 -14.95
CA THR A 119 12.29 13.24 -15.46
C THR A 119 13.14 12.00 -15.17
N ASP A 120 14.32 12.17 -14.57
CA ASP A 120 15.22 11.06 -14.36
C ASP A 120 14.67 10.10 -13.30
N HIS A 121 14.96 8.84 -13.54
CA HIS A 121 14.54 7.73 -12.72
C HIS A 121 15.76 6.88 -12.36
N GLY A 122 15.77 6.32 -11.16
CA GLY A 122 16.86 5.46 -10.69
C GLY A 122 16.48 3.99 -10.77
N VAL A 123 17.45 3.16 -11.15
CA VAL A 123 17.35 1.69 -11.09
C VAL A 123 17.62 1.27 -9.65
N VAL A 124 16.65 0.64 -8.98
CA VAL A 124 16.83 0.10 -7.63
C VAL A 124 17.32 -1.34 -7.60
N HIS A 125 17.09 -2.11 -8.68
CA HIS A 125 17.62 -3.45 -8.87
C HIS A 125 17.63 -3.78 -10.38
N PRO A 126 18.67 -4.44 -10.93
CA PRO A 126 18.72 -4.78 -12.35
C PRO A 126 17.55 -5.67 -12.80
N ASP A 127 17.14 -6.60 -11.95
CA ASP A 127 16.06 -7.57 -12.26
C ASP A 127 14.63 -7.02 -12.00
N LEU A 128 14.50 -5.79 -11.50
CA LEU A 128 13.21 -5.17 -11.17
C LEU A 128 12.98 -3.88 -11.98
N PRO A 129 12.92 -3.95 -13.33
CA PRO A 129 12.80 -2.76 -14.18
C PRO A 129 11.50 -1.97 -13.96
N GLY A 130 10.46 -2.57 -13.38
CA GLY A 130 9.17 -1.97 -13.05
C GLY A 130 9.10 -1.29 -11.69
N ILE A 131 10.20 -1.26 -10.92
CA ILE A 131 10.31 -0.53 -9.65
C ILE A 131 11.43 0.51 -9.81
N ARG A 132 11.12 1.79 -9.62
CA ARG A 132 12.06 2.88 -9.87
C ARG A 132 12.02 3.93 -8.77
N THR A 133 13.16 4.58 -8.52
CA THR A 133 13.13 5.87 -7.82
C THR A 133 12.78 6.99 -8.79
N ARG A 134 12.05 8.00 -8.31
CA ARG A 134 11.72 9.20 -9.06
C ARG A 134 12.33 10.42 -8.39
N ARG A 135 12.86 11.35 -9.20
CA ARG A 135 13.59 12.51 -8.69
C ARG A 135 12.70 13.63 -8.21
N ASP A 136 11.60 13.87 -8.90
CA ASP A 136 10.73 15.04 -8.69
C ASP A 136 11.54 16.35 -8.58
N ASN A 137 11.40 17.07 -7.47
CA ASN A 137 12.02 18.37 -7.23
C ASN A 137 13.37 18.27 -6.49
N LEU A 138 13.92 17.07 -6.29
CA LEU A 138 15.16 16.92 -5.52
C LEU A 138 16.37 17.49 -6.26
N PRO A 139 17.32 18.12 -5.55
CA PRO A 139 18.67 18.31 -6.05
C PRO A 139 19.26 16.99 -6.53
N ALA A 140 20.10 17.08 -7.55
CA ALA A 140 20.75 15.95 -8.20
C ALA A 140 21.48 14.99 -7.22
N HIS A 141 22.22 15.55 -6.27
CA HIS A 141 22.98 14.78 -5.29
C HIS A 141 22.05 14.08 -4.28
N GLU A 142 21.02 14.76 -3.78
CA GLU A 142 20.02 14.16 -2.90
C GLU A 142 19.28 13.02 -3.59
N PHE A 143 18.96 13.15 -4.88
CA PHE A 143 18.35 12.07 -5.64
C PHE A 143 19.27 10.85 -5.82
N ALA A 144 20.56 11.09 -6.03
CA ALA A 144 21.55 10.01 -6.12
C ALA A 144 21.66 9.25 -4.79
N ASP A 145 21.67 9.96 -3.67
CA ASP A 145 21.72 9.37 -2.33
C ASP A 145 20.41 8.62 -2.01
N HIS A 146 19.25 9.21 -2.31
CA HIS A 146 17.95 8.53 -2.23
C HIS A 146 17.90 7.23 -3.05
N THR A 147 18.40 7.28 -4.28
CA THR A 147 18.45 6.11 -5.17
C THR A 147 19.38 5.04 -4.62
N ARG A 148 20.54 5.43 -4.06
CA ARG A 148 21.48 4.53 -3.42
C ARG A 148 20.86 3.82 -2.22
N ASP A 149 20.16 4.55 -1.35
CA ASP A 149 19.55 3.98 -0.14
C ASP A 149 18.34 3.11 -0.45
N SER A 150 17.52 3.52 -1.42
CA SER A 150 16.44 2.69 -1.96
C SER A 150 16.99 1.39 -2.55
N ARG A 151 18.07 1.47 -3.34
CA ARG A 151 18.76 0.30 -3.90
C ARG A 151 19.28 -0.64 -2.82
N ALA A 152 19.93 -0.12 -1.78
CA ALA A 152 20.44 -0.94 -0.68
C ALA A 152 19.31 -1.70 0.04
N SER A 153 18.19 -1.03 0.30
CA SER A 153 17.01 -1.64 0.92
C SER A 153 16.39 -2.72 0.03
N ILE A 154 16.23 -2.45 -1.27
CA ILE A 154 15.69 -3.40 -2.24
C ILE A 154 16.61 -4.61 -2.43
N HIS A 155 17.94 -4.43 -2.50
CA HIS A 155 18.87 -5.56 -2.55
C HIS A 155 18.79 -6.43 -1.31
N THR A 156 18.64 -5.82 -0.13
CA THR A 156 18.47 -6.57 1.13
C THR A 156 17.20 -7.43 1.09
N LEU A 157 16.10 -6.88 0.56
CA LEU A 157 14.83 -7.62 0.39
C LEU A 157 14.93 -8.72 -0.68
N MET A 158 15.69 -8.48 -1.76
CA MET A 158 15.93 -9.43 -2.85
C MET A 158 16.90 -10.57 -2.48
N ALA A 159 17.60 -10.49 -1.35
CA ALA A 159 18.48 -11.56 -0.91
C ALA A 159 17.70 -12.87 -0.69
N ASN A 160 18.19 -13.97 -1.24
CA ASN A 160 17.63 -15.31 -1.02
C ASN A 160 17.89 -15.80 0.41
N ASN A 161 17.14 -16.82 0.83
CA ASN A 161 17.38 -17.49 2.10
C ASN A 161 18.77 -18.17 2.09
N PRO A 162 19.39 -18.45 3.25
CA PRO A 162 20.70 -19.09 3.33
C PRO A 162 20.81 -20.45 2.61
N ASN A 163 19.68 -21.15 2.45
CA ASN A 163 19.59 -22.42 1.71
C ASN A 163 19.40 -22.25 0.19
N GLY A 164 19.53 -21.02 -0.34
CA GLY A 164 19.40 -20.71 -1.76
C GLY A 164 17.97 -20.55 -2.28
N THR A 165 16.95 -20.81 -1.45
CA THR A 165 15.55 -20.62 -1.86
C THR A 165 15.15 -19.15 -1.89
N GLN A 166 14.18 -18.80 -2.74
CA GLN A 166 13.68 -17.43 -2.85
C GLN A 166 13.06 -16.98 -1.53
N SER A 167 13.48 -15.81 -1.05
CA SER A 167 12.94 -15.21 0.16
C SER A 167 11.57 -14.56 -0.08
N VAL A 168 10.86 -14.21 0.99
CA VAL A 168 9.55 -13.56 0.90
C VAL A 168 9.66 -12.18 0.23
N GLY A 169 10.68 -11.40 0.60
CA GLY A 169 10.97 -10.11 -0.02
C GLY A 169 11.26 -10.23 -1.51
N ASN A 170 12.10 -11.21 -1.90
CA ASN A 170 12.43 -11.44 -3.30
C ASN A 170 11.18 -11.83 -4.11
N LYS A 171 10.39 -12.79 -3.61
CA LYS A 171 9.16 -13.22 -4.27
C LYS A 171 8.18 -12.06 -4.44
N MET A 172 7.94 -11.30 -3.37
CA MET A 172 7.04 -10.14 -3.40
C MET A 172 7.47 -9.10 -4.45
N LEU A 173 8.74 -8.71 -4.45
CA LEU A 173 9.24 -7.70 -5.38
C LEU A 173 9.21 -8.18 -6.83
N THR A 174 9.47 -9.47 -7.06
CA THR A 174 9.34 -10.10 -8.38
C THR A 174 7.88 -10.11 -8.85
N ASP A 175 6.93 -10.46 -7.96
CA ASP A 175 5.50 -10.46 -8.27
C ASP A 175 4.98 -9.04 -8.60
N ILE A 176 5.40 -8.03 -7.83
CA ILE A 176 5.11 -6.62 -8.12
C ILE A 176 5.65 -6.24 -9.50
N ASN A 177 6.93 -6.52 -9.75
CA ASN A 177 7.59 -6.18 -11.01
C ASN A 177 6.91 -6.87 -12.21
N GLY A 178 6.56 -8.15 -12.09
CA GLY A 178 5.84 -8.90 -13.11
C GLY A 178 4.44 -8.34 -13.43
N SER A 179 3.85 -7.58 -12.50
CA SER A 179 2.55 -6.94 -12.70
C SER A 179 2.63 -5.63 -13.52
N THR A 180 3.82 -5.13 -13.85
CA THR A 180 4.00 -3.80 -14.47
C THR A 180 3.15 -3.61 -15.73
N ALA A 181 3.22 -4.53 -16.70
CA ALA A 181 2.44 -4.40 -17.94
C ALA A 181 0.93 -4.41 -17.65
N LYS A 182 0.46 -5.32 -16.79
CA LYS A 182 -0.95 -5.41 -16.40
C LYS A 182 -1.45 -4.09 -15.81
N LEU A 183 -0.69 -3.50 -14.89
CA LEU A 183 -1.07 -2.26 -14.19
C LEU A 183 -1.00 -1.01 -15.09
N ASN A 184 -0.36 -1.12 -16.26
CA ASN A 184 -0.17 -0.01 -17.20
C ASN A 184 -0.85 -0.31 -18.55
N ASN A 185 -1.97 -1.06 -18.57
CA ASN A 185 -2.74 -1.40 -19.77
C ASN A 185 -1.91 -2.02 -20.92
N GLY A 186 -0.93 -2.85 -20.57
CA GLY A 186 0.01 -3.49 -21.49
C GLY A 186 1.20 -2.61 -21.89
N SER A 187 1.23 -1.33 -21.50
CA SER A 187 2.35 -0.43 -21.79
C SER A 187 3.55 -0.71 -20.89
N LEU A 188 4.73 -0.70 -21.47
CA LEU A 188 6.02 -0.71 -20.76
C LEU A 188 6.67 0.68 -20.69
N GLY A 189 6.02 1.70 -21.27
CA GLY A 189 6.55 3.06 -21.37
C GLY A 189 7.73 3.16 -22.34
N THR A 190 8.55 4.20 -22.15
CA THR A 190 9.76 4.46 -22.96
C THR A 190 11.02 4.32 -22.12
N ALA A 191 12.19 4.32 -22.75
CA ALA A 191 13.46 4.29 -22.02
C ALA A 191 13.62 5.51 -21.08
N GLN A 192 13.08 6.67 -21.46
CA GLN A 192 13.15 7.90 -20.67
C GLN A 192 12.06 7.96 -19.60
N ASN A 193 10.89 7.37 -19.87
CA ASN A 193 9.79 7.28 -18.94
C ASN A 193 9.22 5.85 -18.91
N PRO A 194 9.89 4.93 -18.20
CA PRO A 194 9.43 3.55 -18.12
C PRO A 194 8.11 3.49 -17.35
N ALA A 195 7.21 2.62 -17.81
CA ALA A 195 6.06 2.23 -17.03
C ALA A 195 6.54 1.43 -15.82
N THR A 196 5.90 1.65 -14.67
CA THR A 196 6.30 1.05 -13.40
C THR A 196 5.10 0.54 -12.66
N ALA A 197 5.28 -0.56 -11.94
CA ALA A 197 4.35 -0.98 -10.89
C ALA A 197 4.52 -0.12 -9.64
N VAL A 198 5.74 0.36 -9.36
CA VAL A 198 6.05 1.18 -8.17
C VAL A 198 7.02 2.30 -8.52
N ASP A 199 6.65 3.51 -8.10
CA ASP A 199 7.53 4.68 -8.08
C ASP A 199 7.89 5.02 -6.63
N ILE A 200 9.18 5.17 -6.35
CA ILE A 200 9.73 5.45 -5.02
C ILE A 200 10.27 6.89 -4.99
N HIS A 201 9.61 7.74 -4.23
CA HIS A 201 9.92 9.14 -4.06
C HIS A 201 10.63 9.35 -2.73
N ALA A 202 11.54 10.32 -2.64
CA ALA A 202 12.09 10.69 -1.35
C ALA A 202 11.06 11.51 -0.57
N GLY A 203 11.07 11.38 0.75
CA GLY A 203 10.31 12.27 1.61
C GLY A 203 10.68 12.15 3.07
N ASN A 204 9.98 12.91 3.90
CA ASN A 204 10.25 12.98 5.34
C ASN A 204 9.47 11.92 6.14
N LYS A 205 8.71 11.06 5.46
CA LYS A 205 7.90 10.00 6.04
C LYS A 205 7.93 8.77 5.13
N MET A 206 7.73 7.60 5.73
CA MET A 206 7.39 6.37 5.01
C MET A 206 5.89 6.35 4.75
N THR A 207 5.47 6.28 3.50
CA THR A 207 4.05 6.18 3.14
C THR A 207 3.85 5.45 1.82
N HIS A 208 2.71 4.80 1.66
CA HIS A 208 2.23 4.23 0.40
C HIS A 208 0.93 4.90 -0.04
N ALA A 209 0.73 4.98 -1.36
CA ALA A 209 -0.58 5.24 -1.95
C ALA A 209 -0.72 4.53 -3.30
N PRO A 210 -1.92 4.04 -3.68
CA PRO A 210 -2.25 3.73 -5.06
C PRO A 210 -2.04 4.97 -5.95
N ARG A 211 -1.35 4.79 -7.07
CA ARG A 211 -1.02 5.86 -7.99
C ARG A 211 -2.29 6.47 -8.58
N LEU A 212 -2.46 7.77 -8.38
CA LEU A 212 -3.45 8.56 -9.09
C LEU A 212 -2.97 8.73 -10.53
N GLU A 213 -3.66 8.08 -11.46
CA GLU A 213 -3.46 8.35 -12.87
C GLU A 213 -4.43 9.43 -13.32
N PHE A 214 -3.87 10.61 -13.58
CA PHE A 214 -4.57 11.67 -14.31
C PHE A 214 -4.35 11.46 -15.80
N ASP A 215 -5.44 11.30 -16.55
CA ASP A 215 -5.36 11.36 -18.01
C ASP A 215 -5.17 12.83 -18.42
N THR A 216 -3.90 13.25 -18.48
CA THR A 216 -3.53 14.63 -18.79
C THR A 216 -3.90 15.03 -20.23
N VAL A 217 -4.06 14.06 -21.13
CA VAL A 217 -4.50 14.30 -22.51
C VAL A 217 -6.00 14.58 -22.53
N ALA A 218 -6.80 13.73 -21.89
CA ALA A 218 -8.24 13.96 -21.77
C ALA A 218 -8.54 15.24 -20.98
N LEU A 219 -7.79 15.53 -19.91
CA LEU A 219 -7.89 16.79 -19.18
C LEU A 219 -7.54 17.98 -20.07
N GLY A 220 -6.44 17.90 -20.83
CA GLY A 220 -6.03 18.96 -21.76
C GLY A 220 -7.06 19.23 -22.84
N ASN A 221 -7.68 18.18 -23.39
CA ASN A 221 -8.76 18.28 -24.37
C ASN A 221 -10.02 18.93 -23.77
N ASP A 222 -10.45 18.49 -22.59
CA ASP A 222 -11.62 19.06 -21.91
C ASP A 222 -11.38 20.53 -21.50
N LEU A 223 -10.18 20.87 -21.03
CA LEU A 223 -9.80 22.26 -20.72
C LEU A 223 -9.71 23.13 -21.99
N GLY A 224 -9.22 22.57 -23.10
CA GLY A 224 -9.13 23.24 -24.39
C GLY A 224 -10.47 23.51 -25.06
N ALA A 225 -11.51 22.76 -24.69
CA ALA A 225 -12.88 22.96 -25.15
C ALA A 225 -13.61 24.10 -24.40
N LEU A 226 -13.06 24.60 -23.30
CA LEU A 226 -13.66 25.70 -22.53
C LEU A 226 -13.47 27.06 -23.22
N ARG A 227 -14.39 27.98 -22.94
CA ARG A 227 -14.22 29.38 -23.35
C ARG A 227 -13.00 30.00 -22.67
N PRO A 228 -12.28 30.91 -23.32
CA PRO A 228 -11.20 31.66 -22.68
C PRO A 228 -11.69 32.31 -21.38
N ASN A 229 -10.92 32.15 -20.29
CA ASN A 229 -11.21 32.67 -18.95
C ASN A 229 -12.42 32.07 -18.20
N ASP A 230 -12.98 30.95 -18.65
CA ASP A 230 -14.03 30.24 -17.91
C ASP A 230 -13.48 29.50 -16.67
N LYS A 231 -13.24 30.25 -15.59
CA LYS A 231 -12.70 29.71 -14.34
C LYS A 231 -13.64 28.69 -13.67
N ALA A 232 -14.96 28.87 -13.83
CA ALA A 232 -15.95 27.94 -13.28
C ALA A 232 -15.95 26.61 -14.05
N GLY A 233 -15.92 26.67 -15.38
CA GLY A 233 -15.76 25.49 -16.24
C GLY A 233 -14.43 24.78 -15.99
N GLN A 234 -13.33 25.51 -15.80
CA GLN A 234 -12.03 24.92 -15.48
C GLN A 234 -12.06 24.15 -14.15
N ALA A 235 -12.67 24.72 -13.11
CA ALA A 235 -12.82 24.04 -11.82
C ALA A 235 -13.66 22.76 -11.95
N GLN A 236 -14.76 22.80 -12.71
CA GLN A 236 -15.62 21.63 -12.95
C GLN A 236 -14.91 20.53 -13.74
N VAL A 237 -14.14 20.89 -14.76
CA VAL A 237 -13.33 19.93 -15.53
C VAL A 237 -12.26 19.29 -14.64
N ILE A 238 -11.54 20.09 -13.86
CA ILE A 238 -10.54 19.56 -12.91
C ILE A 238 -11.19 18.62 -11.90
N GLU A 239 -12.32 19.01 -11.31
CA GLU A 239 -13.07 18.19 -10.36
C GLU A 239 -13.54 16.87 -10.99
N LYS A 240 -14.10 16.91 -12.22
CA LYS A 240 -14.48 15.72 -12.98
C LYS A 240 -13.31 14.76 -13.16
N HIS A 241 -12.14 15.26 -13.58
CA HIS A 241 -10.94 14.43 -13.78
C HIS A 241 -10.36 13.92 -12.46
N GLN A 242 -10.45 14.68 -11.37
CA GLN A 242 -10.11 14.19 -10.02
C GLN A 242 -11.04 13.06 -9.57
N GLN A 243 -12.34 13.17 -9.80
CA GLN A 243 -13.29 12.11 -9.48
C GLN A 243 -13.03 10.84 -10.30
N MET A 244 -12.73 10.98 -11.61
CA MET A 244 -12.36 9.84 -12.44
C MET A 244 -11.06 9.16 -11.96
N ALA A 245 -10.04 9.95 -11.60
CA ALA A 245 -8.80 9.42 -11.04
C ALA A 245 -9.05 8.70 -9.70
N PHE A 246 -9.89 9.27 -8.83
CA PHE A 246 -10.29 8.65 -7.57
C PHE A 246 -11.03 7.33 -7.78
N MET A 247 -11.99 7.27 -8.71
CA MET A 247 -12.68 6.02 -9.06
C MET A 247 -11.73 4.97 -9.63
N LYS A 248 -10.71 5.39 -10.38
CA LYS A 248 -9.65 4.51 -10.87
C LYS A 248 -8.77 3.95 -9.74
N GLN A 249 -8.55 4.71 -8.65
CA GLN A 249 -7.90 4.15 -7.45
C GLN A 249 -8.70 3.02 -6.81
N GLY A 250 -10.03 3.00 -7.00
CA GLY A 250 -10.91 1.88 -6.65
C GLY A 250 -10.37 0.51 -7.06
N GLN A 251 -9.57 0.46 -8.12
CA GLN A 251 -8.93 -0.76 -8.62
C GLN A 251 -7.94 -1.41 -7.65
N ALA A 252 -7.34 -0.63 -6.75
CA ALA A 252 -6.39 -1.13 -5.74
C ALA A 252 -7.07 -1.90 -4.60
N TYR A 253 -8.37 -1.66 -4.41
CA TYR A 253 -9.12 -2.11 -3.26
C TYR A 253 -9.95 -3.34 -3.58
N ARG A 254 -10.11 -4.20 -2.58
CA ARG A 254 -11.11 -5.27 -2.64
C ARG A 254 -12.49 -4.72 -2.30
N ALA A 255 -13.52 -5.39 -2.80
CA ALA A 255 -14.90 -5.09 -2.47
C ALA A 255 -15.73 -6.38 -2.41
N GLY A 256 -16.49 -6.54 -1.33
CA GLY A 256 -17.47 -7.62 -1.19
C GLY A 256 -16.90 -9.03 -1.36
N GLY A 257 -15.71 -9.31 -0.84
CA GLY A 257 -15.08 -10.62 -0.93
C GLY A 257 -14.04 -10.76 -2.03
N GLN A 258 -13.99 -9.81 -2.97
CA GLN A 258 -13.34 -10.01 -4.26
C GLN A 258 -12.19 -9.03 -4.49
N PRO A 259 -11.05 -9.50 -5.03
CA PRO A 259 -9.97 -8.62 -5.45
C PRO A 259 -10.43 -7.67 -6.57
N GLY A 260 -10.00 -6.42 -6.49
CA GLY A 260 -10.00 -5.51 -7.63
C GLY A 260 -8.97 -5.91 -8.72
N PRO A 261 -8.96 -5.23 -9.88
CA PRO A 261 -7.99 -5.50 -10.93
C PRO A 261 -6.54 -5.13 -10.55
N GLY A 262 -6.36 -4.28 -9.54
CA GLY A 262 -5.08 -3.81 -9.03
C GLY A 262 -4.64 -2.48 -9.63
N GLN A 263 -3.77 -1.76 -8.91
CA GLN A 263 -3.27 -0.44 -9.28
C GLN A 263 -1.77 -0.31 -9.00
N ALA A 264 -1.06 0.42 -9.86
CA ALA A 264 0.33 0.81 -9.61
C ALA A 264 0.43 1.67 -8.34
N SER A 265 1.61 1.75 -7.74
CA SER A 265 1.82 2.42 -6.46
C SER A 265 2.83 3.54 -6.52
N THR A 266 2.68 4.46 -5.58
CA THR A 266 3.65 5.47 -5.19
C THR A 266 4.05 5.20 -3.75
N VAL A 267 5.36 5.09 -3.52
CA VAL A 267 5.95 4.93 -2.19
C VAL A 267 6.78 6.17 -1.90
N THR A 268 6.57 6.79 -0.75
CA THR A 268 7.46 7.82 -0.22
C THR A 268 8.39 7.14 0.79
N TYR A 269 9.69 7.34 0.62
CA TYR A 269 10.74 6.71 1.40
C TYR A 269 11.56 7.76 2.13
N ASN A 270 11.67 7.60 3.45
CA ASN A 270 12.57 8.40 4.28
C ASN A 270 13.80 7.59 4.67
N ALA A 271 14.88 7.81 3.92
CA ALA A 271 16.18 7.17 4.16
C ALA A 271 16.78 7.49 5.56
N ASN A 272 16.39 8.61 6.17
CA ASN A 272 16.93 9.09 7.44
C ASN A 272 16.15 8.59 8.66
N GLN A 273 14.99 7.96 8.47
CA GLN A 273 14.12 7.57 9.59
C GLN A 273 14.65 6.36 10.39
N ALA A 274 15.42 5.49 9.75
CA ALA A 274 15.88 4.24 10.34
C ALA A 274 17.41 4.21 10.55
N SER A 275 17.80 3.79 11.76
CA SER A 275 19.18 3.78 12.26
C SER A 275 20.05 2.63 11.76
N SER A 276 19.47 1.60 11.13
CA SER A 276 20.21 0.45 10.59
C SER A 276 19.73 0.03 9.19
N PRO A 277 20.60 -0.60 8.38
CA PRO A 277 20.21 -1.13 7.06
C PRO A 277 19.03 -2.10 7.13
N GLN A 278 18.98 -2.98 8.15
CA GLN A 278 17.88 -3.92 8.34
C GLN A 278 16.56 -3.18 8.63
N ASN A 279 16.60 -2.15 9.48
CA ASN A 279 15.41 -1.34 9.76
C ASN A 279 14.93 -0.62 8.50
N ARG A 280 15.85 -0.04 7.71
CA ARG A 280 15.53 0.59 6.42
C ARG A 280 14.88 -0.40 5.44
N ALA A 281 15.43 -1.61 5.32
CA ALA A 281 14.88 -2.66 4.47
C ALA A 281 13.51 -3.15 4.95
N LYS A 282 13.30 -3.27 6.27
CA LYS A 282 12.01 -3.62 6.87
C LYS A 282 10.96 -2.54 6.64
N ASP A 283 11.32 -1.26 6.80
CA ASP A 283 10.41 -0.14 6.55
C ASP A 283 10.04 -0.03 5.06
N MET A 284 11.03 -0.16 4.15
CA MET A 284 10.74 -0.28 2.72
C MET A 284 9.88 -1.51 2.43
N GLY A 285 10.15 -2.63 3.08
CA GLY A 285 9.39 -3.87 2.94
C GLY A 285 7.92 -3.71 3.33
N HIS A 286 7.63 -2.97 4.40
CA HIS A 286 6.27 -2.63 4.82
C HIS A 286 5.50 -1.90 3.69
N GLU A 287 6.08 -0.83 3.14
CA GLU A 287 5.45 -0.09 2.04
C GLU A 287 5.32 -0.94 0.76
N MET A 288 6.27 -1.85 0.52
CA MET A 288 6.22 -2.78 -0.62
C MET A 288 5.15 -3.87 -0.43
N VAL A 289 4.81 -4.25 0.81
CA VAL A 289 3.66 -5.11 1.08
C VAL A 289 2.37 -4.38 0.70
N HIS A 290 2.20 -3.11 1.06
CA HIS A 290 1.06 -2.32 0.55
C HIS A 290 1.05 -2.24 -0.97
N ALA A 291 2.21 -2.00 -1.61
CA ALA A 291 2.31 -1.98 -3.06
C ALA A 291 1.93 -3.32 -3.72
N HIS A 292 2.33 -4.44 -3.11
CA HIS A 292 1.90 -5.78 -3.54
C HIS A 292 0.40 -5.98 -3.37
N ARG A 293 -0.19 -5.50 -2.28
CA ARG A 293 -1.63 -5.58 -2.06
C ARG A 293 -2.38 -4.73 -3.08
N ALA A 294 -1.92 -3.51 -3.35
CA ALA A 294 -2.49 -2.61 -4.34
C ALA A 294 -2.41 -3.19 -5.76
N SER A 295 -1.27 -3.77 -6.17
CA SER A 295 -1.12 -4.38 -7.50
C SER A 295 -2.03 -5.60 -7.73
N ASN A 296 -2.52 -6.19 -6.66
CA ASN A 296 -3.41 -7.35 -6.65
C ASN A 296 -4.88 -7.00 -6.35
N GLY A 297 -5.20 -5.71 -6.16
CA GLY A 297 -6.56 -5.27 -5.83
C GLY A 297 -7.04 -5.74 -4.46
N MET A 298 -6.13 -5.92 -3.51
CA MET A 298 -6.41 -6.54 -2.20
C MET A 298 -6.44 -5.56 -1.03
N GLN A 299 -6.17 -4.27 -1.26
CA GLN A 299 -6.17 -3.29 -0.17
C GLN A 299 -7.56 -3.14 0.44
N VAL A 300 -7.62 -2.82 1.73
CA VAL A 300 -8.87 -2.45 2.38
C VAL A 300 -9.21 -1.01 1.98
N GLY A 301 -10.40 -0.82 1.40
CA GLY A 301 -10.88 0.49 0.99
C GLY A 301 -11.43 1.34 2.12
N SER A 302 -11.84 2.56 1.78
CA SER A 302 -12.61 3.43 2.66
C SER A 302 -14.09 3.44 2.24
N VAL A 303 -14.95 4.08 3.04
CA VAL A 303 -16.37 4.32 2.71
C VAL A 303 -16.54 4.97 1.33
N GLU A 304 -15.63 5.87 0.96
CA GLU A 304 -15.62 6.55 -0.33
C GLU A 304 -15.29 5.59 -1.48
N HIS A 305 -14.26 4.74 -1.32
CA HIS A 305 -13.85 3.78 -2.33
C HIS A 305 -14.89 2.68 -2.55
N GLY A 306 -15.57 2.23 -1.50
CA GLY A 306 -16.65 1.23 -1.58
C GLY A 306 -17.99 1.80 -2.09
N ASN A 307 -18.06 3.08 -2.45
CA ASN A 307 -19.31 3.77 -2.79
C ASN A 307 -20.39 3.66 -1.68
N LEU A 308 -19.97 3.58 -0.42
CA LEU A 308 -20.83 3.43 0.75
C LEU A 308 -21.25 4.78 1.35
N LYS A 309 -20.81 5.90 0.78
CA LYS A 309 -21.04 7.27 1.28
C LYS A 309 -22.51 7.63 1.57
N HIS A 310 -23.45 6.93 0.92
CA HIS A 310 -24.90 7.12 1.03
C HIS A 310 -25.62 5.98 1.79
N HIS A 311 -24.88 5.09 2.46
CA HIS A 311 -25.47 3.99 3.24
C HIS A 311 -26.43 4.53 4.32
N PRO A 312 -27.60 3.89 4.54
CA PRO A 312 -28.60 4.33 5.53
C PRO A 312 -28.04 4.59 6.92
N ALA A 313 -27.16 3.71 7.42
CA ALA A 313 -26.36 3.91 8.63
C ALA A 313 -25.85 5.34 8.89
N PHE A 314 -25.36 6.03 7.86
CA PHE A 314 -24.83 7.38 8.00
C PHE A 314 -25.95 8.41 8.15
N GLN A 315 -27.06 8.24 7.42
CA GLN A 315 -28.24 9.10 7.54
C GLN A 315 -28.86 8.96 8.94
N ASP A 316 -28.98 7.73 9.44
CA ASP A 316 -29.51 7.44 10.77
C ASP A 316 -28.63 8.03 11.88
N ALA A 317 -27.30 8.00 11.70
CA ALA A 317 -26.37 8.63 12.64
C ALA A 317 -26.58 10.14 12.73
N GLU A 318 -26.76 10.81 11.58
CA GLU A 318 -26.99 12.25 11.51
C GLU A 318 -28.32 12.64 12.14
N ALA A 319 -29.37 11.85 11.88
CA ALA A 319 -30.69 12.06 12.47
C ALA A 319 -30.67 11.91 14.00
N ALA A 320 -29.85 10.98 14.53
CA ALA A 320 -29.72 10.77 15.97
C ALA A 320 -28.93 11.88 16.68
N LYS A 321 -27.92 12.46 16.02
CA LYS A 321 -27.08 13.53 16.58
C LYS A 321 -26.44 14.34 15.44
N PRO A 322 -26.47 15.70 15.50
CA PRO A 322 -25.72 16.53 14.57
C PRO A 322 -24.24 16.14 14.49
N GLY A 323 -23.74 15.92 13.27
CA GLY A 323 -22.38 15.45 13.02
C GLY A 323 -22.15 13.94 13.21
N GLY A 324 -23.19 13.17 13.54
CA GLY A 324 -23.12 11.72 13.75
C GLY A 324 -22.70 10.97 12.49
N ALA A 325 -23.10 11.41 11.29
CA ALA A 325 -22.64 10.80 10.05
C ALA A 325 -21.13 10.93 9.86
N ALA A 326 -20.60 12.14 10.10
CA ALA A 326 -19.18 12.42 9.95
C ALA A 326 -18.34 11.61 10.95
N GLN A 327 -18.81 11.51 12.19
CA GLN A 327 -18.17 10.70 13.22
C GLN A 327 -18.13 9.22 12.82
N LEU A 328 -19.27 8.62 12.46
CA LEU A 328 -19.30 7.21 12.07
C LEU A 328 -18.42 6.92 10.83
N LYS A 329 -18.41 7.82 9.84
CA LYS A 329 -17.52 7.68 8.67
C LYS A 329 -16.06 7.67 9.07
N ALA A 330 -15.66 8.56 9.98
CA ALA A 330 -14.30 8.61 10.50
C ALA A 330 -13.93 7.32 11.24
N ASP A 331 -14.80 6.82 12.10
CA ASP A 331 -14.57 5.60 12.88
C ASP A 331 -14.46 4.36 11.97
N VAL A 332 -15.35 4.22 10.98
CA VAL A 332 -15.30 3.13 9.99
C VAL A 332 -14.03 3.21 9.15
N ASN A 333 -13.66 4.40 8.66
CA ASN A 333 -12.45 4.58 7.86
C ASN A 333 -11.19 4.30 8.67
N PHE A 334 -11.15 4.69 9.95
CA PHE A 334 -10.05 4.36 10.85
C PHE A 334 -9.94 2.84 11.10
N HIS A 335 -11.06 2.17 11.33
CA HIS A 335 -11.10 0.71 11.46
C HIS A 335 -10.59 0.00 10.20
N ALA A 336 -11.06 0.43 9.02
CA ALA A 336 -10.62 -0.09 7.73
C ALA A 336 -9.12 0.15 7.49
N GLN A 337 -8.60 1.32 7.90
CA GLN A 337 -7.17 1.59 7.86
C GLN A 337 -6.39 0.63 8.77
N LEU A 338 -6.82 0.44 10.02
CA LEU A 338 -6.19 -0.54 10.93
C LEU A 338 -6.23 -1.95 10.34
N LYS A 339 -7.33 -2.32 9.68
CA LYS A 339 -7.46 -3.61 9.00
C LYS A 339 -6.41 -3.80 7.91
N GLU A 340 -6.19 -2.78 7.07
CA GLU A 340 -5.14 -2.80 6.05
C GLU A 340 -3.77 -3.00 6.70
N GLU A 341 -3.46 -2.25 7.76
CA GLU A 341 -2.20 -2.35 8.49
C GLU A 341 -2.02 -3.71 9.16
N PHE A 342 -3.06 -4.29 9.74
CA PHE A 342 -2.99 -5.59 10.39
C PHE A 342 -2.68 -6.71 9.39
N GLU A 343 -3.23 -6.62 8.18
CA GLU A 343 -2.92 -7.57 7.12
C GLU A 343 -1.54 -7.33 6.51
N THR A 344 -1.11 -6.07 6.36
CA THR A 344 0.24 -5.71 5.94
C THR A 344 1.29 -6.22 6.94
N VAL A 345 1.08 -6.01 8.24
CA VAL A 345 1.97 -6.51 9.29
C VAL A 345 1.95 -8.04 9.32
N GLY A 346 0.79 -8.65 9.06
CA GLY A 346 0.56 -10.09 9.20
C GLY A 346 0.05 -10.50 10.58
N MET A 347 -0.64 -9.60 11.28
CA MET A 347 -1.44 -9.90 12.48
C MET A 347 -2.80 -10.50 12.13
N GLN A 348 -3.28 -10.24 10.91
CA GLN A 348 -4.44 -10.89 10.34
C GLN A 348 -4.12 -11.42 8.94
N PRO A 349 -4.72 -12.55 8.52
CA PRO A 349 -4.51 -13.06 7.17
C PRO A 349 -5.20 -12.16 6.14
N THR A 350 -4.59 -12.08 4.96
CA THR A 350 -5.29 -11.53 3.79
C THR A 350 -6.35 -12.54 3.31
N PRO A 351 -7.62 -12.15 3.16
CA PRO A 351 -8.68 -13.04 2.69
C PRO A 351 -8.30 -13.77 1.39
N GLY A 352 -8.54 -15.09 1.36
CA GLY A 352 -8.25 -15.94 0.20
C GLY A 352 -6.77 -16.09 -0.18
N ARG A 353 -5.83 -15.50 0.59
CA ARG A 353 -4.40 -15.48 0.26
C ARG A 353 -3.51 -15.77 1.48
N PRO A 354 -3.53 -17.01 2.01
CA PRO A 354 -2.76 -17.37 3.23
C PRO A 354 -1.24 -17.16 3.07
N ASN A 355 -0.74 -17.25 1.84
CA ASN A 355 0.68 -17.09 1.52
C ASN A 355 1.08 -15.66 1.11
N ALA A 356 0.20 -14.67 1.25
CA ALA A 356 0.52 -13.27 0.95
C ALA A 356 1.77 -12.81 1.73
N PRO A 357 2.63 -11.95 1.14
CA PRO A 357 3.75 -11.36 1.86
C PRO A 357 3.23 -10.43 2.97
N THR A 358 3.98 -10.35 4.07
CA THR A 358 3.67 -9.48 5.21
C THR A 358 4.96 -8.94 5.81
N GLU A 359 4.88 -7.83 6.55
CA GLU A 359 6.00 -7.27 7.30
C GLU A 359 6.59 -8.34 8.25
N ASN A 360 5.77 -9.11 8.97
CA ASN A 360 6.27 -10.15 9.89
C ASN A 360 7.06 -11.26 9.17
N LYS A 361 6.66 -11.63 7.95
CA LYS A 361 7.43 -12.58 7.13
C LYS A 361 8.76 -11.96 6.67
N ILE A 362 8.78 -10.67 6.33
CA ILE A 362 10.01 -9.93 6.00
C ILE A 362 10.91 -9.79 7.23
N ARG A 363 10.36 -9.46 8.40
CA ARG A 363 11.08 -9.40 9.67
C ARG A 363 11.76 -10.73 9.99
N GLN A 364 11.04 -11.85 9.81
CA GLN A 364 11.61 -13.18 9.95
C GLN A 364 12.78 -13.42 8.98
N GLN A 365 12.63 -13.06 7.70
CA GLN A 365 13.73 -13.10 6.72
C GLN A 365 14.95 -12.30 7.17
N LEU A 366 14.73 -11.14 7.79
CA LEU A 366 15.79 -10.24 8.27
C LEU A 366 16.32 -10.59 9.68
N GLY A 367 15.87 -11.70 10.28
CA GLY A 367 16.28 -12.09 11.63
C GLY A 367 15.74 -11.18 12.74
N MET A 368 14.62 -10.51 12.51
CA MET A 368 13.99 -9.56 13.43
C MET A 368 12.79 -10.20 14.14
N GLN A 369 12.52 -9.76 15.37
CA GLN A 369 11.30 -10.13 16.09
C GLN A 369 10.06 -9.65 15.33
N GLN A 370 9.05 -10.50 15.27
CA GLN A 370 7.74 -10.17 14.69
C GLN A 370 7.02 -9.12 15.55
N ARG A 371 6.22 -8.30 14.88
CA ARG A 371 5.38 -7.27 15.47
C ARG A 371 4.03 -7.88 15.87
N THR A 372 3.53 -7.50 17.04
CA THR A 372 2.27 -7.99 17.62
C THR A 372 1.20 -6.90 17.76
N ASP A 373 1.53 -5.65 17.48
CA ASP A 373 0.63 -4.50 17.45
C ASP A 373 1.04 -3.52 16.34
N TYR A 374 0.13 -2.67 15.91
CA TYR A 374 0.43 -1.54 15.03
C TYR A 374 0.04 -0.24 15.71
N SER A 375 1.04 0.57 16.05
CA SER A 375 0.86 1.85 16.76
C SER A 375 0.05 1.70 18.07
N GLY A 376 0.23 0.60 18.80
CA GLY A 376 -0.52 0.28 20.02
C GLY A 376 -1.89 -0.39 19.78
N HIS A 377 -2.32 -0.56 18.53
CA HIS A 377 -3.55 -1.26 18.20
C HIS A 377 -3.31 -2.73 17.85
N THR A 378 -4.24 -3.58 18.23
CA THR A 378 -4.26 -5.01 17.90
C THR A 378 -5.60 -5.35 17.22
N PRO A 379 -5.71 -6.52 16.58
CA PRO A 379 -7.00 -7.02 16.11
C PRO A 379 -8.07 -7.06 17.20
N ALA A 380 -7.68 -7.33 18.46
CA ALA A 380 -8.60 -7.38 19.59
C ALA A 380 -9.11 -5.99 19.98
N THR A 381 -8.25 -4.96 20.01
CA THR A 381 -8.68 -3.59 20.34
C THR A 381 -9.56 -3.03 19.23
N SER A 382 -9.21 -3.24 17.96
CA SER A 382 -10.05 -2.84 16.82
C SER A 382 -11.42 -3.53 16.81
N ALA A 383 -11.51 -4.79 17.24
CA ALA A 383 -12.78 -5.50 17.40
C ALA A 383 -13.65 -4.93 18.54
N TYR A 384 -13.04 -4.34 19.56
CA TYR A 384 -13.76 -3.61 20.60
C TYR A 384 -14.33 -2.30 20.07
N ASP A 385 -13.53 -1.51 19.35
CA ASP A 385 -13.98 -0.26 18.72
C ASP A 385 -15.16 -0.50 17.75
N LEU A 386 -15.12 -1.62 17.00
CA LEU A 386 -16.23 -2.05 16.15
C LEU A 386 -17.52 -2.36 16.91
N LYS A 387 -17.44 -2.88 18.14
CA LYS A 387 -18.64 -3.08 18.97
C LYS A 387 -19.25 -1.76 19.38
N GLU A 388 -18.44 -0.74 19.66
CA GLU A 388 -18.94 0.60 19.99
C GLU A 388 -19.63 1.27 18.79
N MET A 389 -19.06 1.18 17.59
CA MET A 389 -19.67 1.72 16.36
C MET A 389 -21.07 1.16 16.06
N LYS A 390 -21.32 -0.10 16.46
CA LYS A 390 -22.60 -0.80 16.30
C LYS A 390 -23.67 -0.34 17.29
N GLN A 391 -23.30 0.39 18.34
CA GLN A 391 -24.26 0.94 19.29
C GLN A 391 -24.73 2.32 18.81
N PRO A 392 -26.04 2.54 18.61
CA PRO A 392 -26.56 3.88 18.36
C PRO A 392 -26.49 4.74 19.63
N PRO A 393 -26.55 6.08 19.51
CA PRO A 393 -26.78 6.95 20.65
C PRO A 393 -28.04 6.54 21.41
N ASP A 394 -28.01 6.56 22.75
CA ASP A 394 -29.17 6.21 23.57
C ASP A 394 -30.23 7.33 23.54
N THR A 395 -31.15 7.23 22.58
CA THR A 395 -32.27 8.15 22.37
C THR A 395 -33.49 7.82 23.23
N ARG A 396 -33.40 6.84 24.14
CA ARG A 396 -34.52 6.44 24.98
C ARG A 396 -34.96 7.56 25.91
N THR A 397 -36.27 7.71 26.09
CA THR A 397 -36.83 8.56 27.14
C THR A 397 -36.48 8.02 28.53
N ALA A 398 -36.59 8.85 29.57
CA ALA A 398 -36.31 8.41 30.95
C ALA A 398 -37.14 7.17 31.34
N TRP A 399 -38.41 7.11 30.94
CA TRP A 399 -39.26 5.95 31.19
C TRP A 399 -38.82 4.70 30.41
N GLN A 400 -38.37 4.84 29.15
CA GLN A 400 -37.84 3.73 28.37
C GLN A 400 -36.55 3.17 28.97
N LYS A 401 -35.70 4.03 29.57
CA LYS A 401 -34.50 3.62 30.30
C LYS A 401 -34.86 2.84 31.56
N VAL A 402 -35.79 3.35 32.36
CA VAL A 402 -36.24 2.70 33.62
C VAL A 402 -36.98 1.38 33.35
N SER A 403 -37.75 1.29 32.26
CA SER A 403 -38.45 0.06 31.86
C SER A 403 -37.59 -0.94 31.10
N GLY A 404 -36.28 -0.68 30.95
CA GLY A 404 -35.34 -1.59 30.30
C GLY A 404 -35.61 -1.83 28.81
N LYS A 405 -36.32 -0.93 28.13
CA LYS A 405 -36.59 -1.09 26.70
C LYS A 405 -35.29 -1.02 25.89
N PRO A 406 -35.15 -1.80 24.80
CA PRO A 406 -33.99 -1.71 23.93
C PRO A 406 -33.90 -0.32 23.28
N ILE A 407 -32.70 0.08 22.89
CA ILE A 407 -32.51 1.34 22.16
C ILE A 407 -33.15 1.17 20.77
N PRO A 408 -34.10 2.04 20.36
CA PRO A 408 -34.71 1.96 19.05
C PRO A 408 -33.65 1.97 17.94
N GLY A 409 -33.77 1.03 16.99
CA GLY A 409 -32.85 0.92 15.85
C GLY A 409 -31.49 0.30 16.13
N ALA A 410 -31.21 -0.18 17.35
CA ALA A 410 -29.90 -0.77 17.70
C ALA A 410 -29.52 -1.99 16.84
N ASP A 411 -30.46 -2.91 16.61
CA ASP A 411 -30.19 -4.10 15.79
C ASP A 411 -29.93 -3.72 14.33
N GLN A 412 -30.71 -2.78 13.79
CA GLN A 412 -30.51 -2.28 12.42
C GLN A 412 -29.14 -1.59 12.29
N ARG A 413 -28.78 -0.72 13.25
CA ARG A 413 -27.48 -0.07 13.30
C ARG A 413 -26.34 -1.09 13.30
N ALA A 414 -26.45 -2.14 14.12
CA ALA A 414 -25.42 -3.17 14.22
C ALA A 414 -25.28 -3.95 12.90
N GLN A 415 -26.39 -4.27 12.23
CA GLN A 415 -26.40 -4.94 10.93
C GLN A 415 -25.79 -4.05 9.85
N ASP A 416 -26.21 -2.80 9.77
CA ASP A 416 -25.74 -1.80 8.81
C ASP A 416 -24.24 -1.58 8.89
N VAL A 417 -23.71 -1.32 10.09
CA VAL A 417 -22.27 -1.15 10.31
C VAL A 417 -21.52 -2.45 9.94
N GLN A 418 -22.09 -3.61 10.28
CA GLN A 418 -21.48 -4.89 9.90
C GLN A 418 -21.49 -5.12 8.38
N GLN A 419 -22.51 -4.66 7.65
CA GLN A 419 -22.57 -4.73 6.19
C GLN A 419 -21.50 -3.84 5.56
N ILE A 420 -21.36 -2.60 6.05
CA ILE A 420 -20.30 -1.67 5.62
C ILE A 420 -18.93 -2.30 5.82
N VAL A 421 -18.64 -2.80 7.03
CA VAL A 421 -17.34 -3.42 7.35
C VAL A 421 -17.13 -4.68 6.53
N ASN A 422 -18.13 -5.54 6.39
CA ASN A 422 -18.02 -6.73 5.52
C ASN A 422 -17.71 -6.36 4.07
N HIS A 423 -18.30 -5.28 3.55
CA HIS A 423 -18.07 -4.84 2.18
C HIS A 423 -16.61 -4.41 1.97
N LEU A 424 -16.02 -3.72 2.95
CA LEU A 424 -14.64 -3.24 2.89
C LEU A 424 -13.61 -4.35 3.17
N GLU A 425 -13.91 -5.24 4.12
CA GLU A 425 -12.90 -6.13 4.69
C GLU A 425 -12.93 -7.57 4.21
N LYS A 426 -14.08 -8.10 3.82
CA LYS A 426 -14.14 -9.45 3.26
C LYS A 426 -13.74 -9.36 1.82
#